data_AF-A0AAD1V7Z7-F1
#
_entry.id   AF-A0AAD1V7Z7-F1
#
_cell.length_a   1.000
_cell.length_b   1.000
_cell.length_c   1.000
_cell.angle_alpha   90.00
_cell.angle_beta   90.00
_cell.angle_gamma   90.00
#
_symmetry.space_group_name_H-M   'P 1'
#
loop_
_entity.id
_entity.type
_entity.pdbx_description
1 polymer ?
#
loop_
_entity_poly.entity_id
_entity_poly.type
_entity_poly.pdbx_seq_one_letter_code
_entity_poly.pdbx_strand_id
1 'polypeptide(L)' 'MTFLLDTHAFLWYLTADHNLSSKAKEVIDTKTDLYFSIASLWEMSIKINT' A
#
# COMPACT_ATOMS: atom_id res chain seq x y z
N MET A 1 -4.06 1.15 -17.00
CA MET A 1 -3.86 2.34 -16.14
C MET A 1 -3.23 1.83 -14.87
N THR A 2 -1.98 2.22 -14.69
CA THR A 2 -1.06 1.69 -13.68
C THR A 2 -1.25 2.44 -12.36
N PHE A 3 -1.29 1.72 -11.25
CA PHE A 3 -1.41 2.31 -9.92
C PHE A 3 -0.12 2.08 -9.13
N LEU A 4 0.39 3.15 -8.51
CA LEU A 4 1.47 3.07 -7.53
C LEU A 4 0.86 3.13 -6.15
N LEU A 5 1.14 2.12 -5.33
CA LEU A 5 0.59 2.00 -3.99
C LEU A 5 1.46 2.79 -2.99
N ASP A 6 0.81 3.67 -2.23
CA ASP A 6 1.43 4.41 -1.12
C ASP A 6 1.67 3.50 0.08
N THR A 7 2.67 3.83 0.90
CA THR A 7 2.98 3.11 2.15
C THR A 7 1.77 3.02 3.09
N HIS A 8 1.02 4.11 3.28
CA HIS A 8 -0.14 4.10 4.18
C HIS A 8 -1.28 3.25 3.62
N ALA A 9 -1.52 3.32 2.31
CA ALA A 9 -2.52 2.49 1.65
C ALA A 9 -2.19 0.99 1.77
N PHE A 10 -0.91 0.64 1.63
CA PHE A 10 -0.43 -0.73 1.83
C PHE A 10 -0.59 -1.19 3.28
N LEU A 11 -0.20 -0.37 4.25
CA LEU A 11 -0.33 -0.70 5.67
C LEU A 11 -1.79 -0.86 6.09
N TRP A 12 -2.66 0.09 5.72
CA TRP A 12 -4.10 0.00 6.02
C TRP A 12 -4.76 -1.21 5.36
N TYR A 13 -4.31 -1.60 4.17
CA TYR A 13 -4.77 -2.83 3.53
C TYR A 13 -4.37 -4.07 4.34
N LEU A 14 -3.12 -4.15 4.80
CA LEU A 14 -2.63 -5.27 5.61
C LEU A 14 -3.29 -5.35 7.00
N THR A 15 -3.57 -4.20 7.63
CA THR A 15 -4.20 -4.14 8.95
C THR A 15 -5.73 -4.15 8.90
N ALA A 16 -6.33 -4.26 7.71
CA ALA A 16 -7.76 -4.12 7.48
C ALA A 16 -8.35 -2.85 8.13
N ASP A 17 -7.60 -1.74 8.05
CA ASP A 17 -7.96 -0.48 8.68
C ASP A 17 -9.14 0.19 7.96
N HIS A 18 -10.08 0.73 8.74
CA HIS A 18 -11.23 1.48 8.23
C HIS A 18 -10.89 2.75 7.45
N ASN A 19 -9.67 3.29 7.60
CA ASN A 19 -9.19 4.44 6.85
C ASN A 19 -8.96 4.12 5.36
N LEU A 20 -8.86 2.83 4.99
CA LEU A 20 -8.79 2.44 3.58
C LEU A 20 -10.17 2.53 2.93
N SER A 21 -10.32 3.46 2.00
CA SER A 21 -11.55 3.59 1.21
C SER A 21 -11.90 2.28 0.50
N SER A 22 -13.18 1.92 0.47
CA SER A 22 -13.69 0.71 -0.21
C SER A 22 -13.28 0.64 -1.68
N LYS A 23 -13.19 1.80 -2.35
CA LYS A 23 -12.72 1.88 -3.74
C LYS A 23 -11.23 1.56 -3.87
N ALA A 24 -10.40 2.00 -2.93
CA ALA A 24 -8.98 1.68 -2.91
C ALA A 24 -8.75 0.19 -2.65
N LYS A 25 -9.51 -0.38 -1.70
CA LYS A 25 -9.50 -1.82 -1.44
C LYS A 25 -9.89 -2.64 -2.67
N GLU A 26 -10.98 -2.27 -3.33
CA GLU A 26 -11.42 -2.93 -4.58
C GLU A 26 -10.36 -2.84 -5.68
N VAL A 27 -9.71 -1.69 -5.84
CA VAL A 27 -8.61 -1.52 -6.80
C VAL A 27 -7.42 -2.44 -6.45
N ILE A 28 -7.04 -2.55 -5.18
CA ILE A 28 -5.95 -3.44 -4.74
C ILE A 28 -6.31 -4.91 -4.97
N ASP A 29 -7.54 -5.32 -4.70
CA ASP A 29 -8.01 -6.71 -4.88
C ASP A 29 -8.16 -7.12 -6.36
N THR A 30 -8.56 -6.18 -7.22
CA THR A 30 -8.96 -6.50 -8.61
C THR A 30 -7.90 -6.21 -9.67
N LYS A 31 -6.91 -5.37 -9.37
CA LYS A 31 -5.90 -4.95 -10.34
C LYS A 31 -4.63 -5.79 -10.26
N THR A 32 -4.20 -6.27 -11.43
CA THR A 32 -2.92 -6.98 -11.58
C THR A 32 -1.74 -6.03 -11.81
N ASP A 33 -1.99 -4.83 -12.34
CA ASP A 33 -0.97 -3.79 -12.61
C ASP A 33 -0.78 -2.82 -11.43
N LEU A 34 -0.54 -3.38 -10.23
CA LEU A 34 -0.21 -2.61 -9.03
C LEU A 34 1.29 -2.64 -8.77
N TYR A 35 1.88 -1.47 -8.57
CA TYR A 35 3.31 -1.32 -8.30
C TYR A 35 3.51 -0.78 -6.90
N PHE A 36 4.60 -1.21 -6.27
CA PHE A 36 5.04 -0.70 -4.97
C PHE A 36 6.43 -0.12 -5.11
N SER A 37 6.67 1.05 -4.50
CA SER A 37 7.97 1.71 -4.57
C SER A 37 8.99 1.00 -3.69
N ILE A 38 10.15 0.65 -4.27
CA ILE A 38 11.27 0.10 -3.50
C ILE A 38 11.81 1.10 -2.47
N ALA A 39 11.73 2.41 -2.75
CA ALA A 39 12.13 3.45 -1.82
C ALA A 39 11.21 3.49 -0.58
N SER A 40 9.90 3.28 -0.77
CA SER A 40 8.95 3.15 0.32
C SER A 40 9.25 1.93 1.20
N LEU A 41 9.67 0.81 0.60
CA LEU A 41 10.09 -0.38 1.35
C LEU A 41 11.35 -0.11 2.19
N TRP A 42 12.34 0.55 1.61
CA TRP A 42 13.55 0.95 2.32
C TRP A 42 13.23 1.91 3.48
N GLU A 43 12.37 2.91 3.26
CA GLU A 43 11.93 3.83 4.31
C GLU A 43 11.24 3.10 5.47
N MET A 44 10.39 2.11 5.18
CA MET A 44 9.80 1.28 6.23
C MET A 44 10.87 0.49 6.99
N SER A 45 11.84 -0.10 6.29
CA SER A 45 12.90 -0.89 6.93
C SER A 45 13.75 -0.06 7.91
N ILE A 46 14.02 1.21 7.60
CA ILE A 46 14.76 2.09 8.51
C ILE A 46 13.89 2.56 9.68
N LYS A 47 12.59 2.80 9.47
CA LYS A 47 11.67 3.24 10.52
C LYS A 47 11.33 2.14 11.53
N ILE A 48 11.27 0.87 11.09
CA ILE A 48 11.00 -0.29 11.97
C ILE A 48 12.18 -0.63 12.87
N ASN A 49 13.41 -0.31 12.45
CA ASN A 49 14.64 -0.66 13.19
C ASN A 49 15.05 0.38 14.25
N THR A 50 14.11 1.22 14.69
CA THR A 50 14.29 2.25 15.73
C THR A 50 13.25 2.04 16.81
#